data_AF-A0A973XAY0-F1
#
_entry.id   AF-A0A973XAY0-F1
#
_cell.length_a   1.000
_cell.length_b   1.000
_cell.length_c   1.000
_cell.angle_alpha   90.00
_cell.angle_beta   90.00
_cell.angle_gamma   90.00
#
_symmetry.space_group_name_H-M   'P 1'
#
loop_
_entity.id
_entity.type
_entity.pdbx_description
1 polymer ?
#
loop_
_entity_poly.entity_id
_entity_poly.type
_entity_poly.pdbx_seq_one_letter_code
_entity_poly.pdbx_strand_id
1 'polypeptide(L)' 'MNITTPLQLLGGISPETFMRKYWEKKPLLIRAAIPGFTPLLDRAELIDLAAQDDVESRMVVQAQA' A
#
# COMPACT_ATOMS: atom_id res chain seq x y z
N MET A 1 -0.05 22.83 6.05
CA MET A 1 0.53 21.46 6.06
C MET A 1 2.01 21.59 6.40
N ASN A 2 2.51 20.87 7.42
CA ASN A 2 3.94 20.88 7.78
C ASN A 2 4.65 19.72 7.05
N ILE A 3 5.61 20.06 6.17
CA ILE A 3 6.33 19.09 5.35
C ILE A 3 7.71 18.69 5.91
N THR A 4 8.12 19.30 7.02
CA THR A 4 9.43 19.06 7.66
C THR A 4 9.32 18.17 8.90
N THR A 5 8.12 17.97 9.46
CA THR A 5 7.89 17.04 10.55
C THR A 5 7.89 15.58 10.08
N PRO A 6 8.61 14.67 10.79
CA PRO A 6 8.52 13.22 10.58
C PRO A 6 7.11 12.64 10.67
N LEU A 7 6.80 11.67 9.80
CA LEU A 7 5.53 10.93 9.82
C LEU A 7 5.77 9.42 9.95
N GLN A 8 4.98 8.75 10.80
CA GLN A 8 5.01 7.28 10.96
C GLN A 8 4.78 6.56 9.62
N LEU A 9 3.83 7.05 8.82
CA LEU A 9 3.49 6.49 7.51
C LEU A 9 4.67 6.51 6.53
N LEU A 10 5.61 7.45 6.71
CA LEU A 10 6.81 7.59 5.88
C LEU A 10 8.04 6.92 6.52
N GLY A 11 7.87 6.16 7.61
CA GLY A 11 8.97 5.52 8.32
C GLY A 11 9.79 6.48 9.18
N GLY A 12 9.14 7.52 9.72
CA GLY A 12 9.80 8.50 10.60
C GLY A 12 10.64 9.55 9.86
N ILE A 13 10.45 9.71 8.55
CA ILE A 13 11.02 10.82 7.78
C ILE A 13 9.95 11.85 7.46
N SER A 14 10.40 13.07 7.14
CA SER A 14 9.50 14.13 6.69
C SER A 14 9.05 13.91 5.25
N PRO A 15 7.85 14.40 4.87
CA PRO A 15 7.41 14.45 3.47
C PRO A 15 8.48 15.05 2.54
N GLU A 16 9.14 16.12 2.95
CA GLU A 16 10.21 16.76 2.18
C GLU A 16 11.37 15.79 1.89
N THR A 17 11.80 15.02 2.89
CA THR A 17 12.86 14.02 2.71
C THR A 17 12.42 12.87 1.81
N PHE A 18 11.17 12.40 1.96
CA PHE A 18 10.60 11.36 1.11
C PHE A 18 10.58 11.76 -0.37
N MET A 19 10.04 12.95 -0.66
CA MET A 19 9.95 13.48 -2.03
C MET A 19 11.33 13.69 -2.67
N ARG A 20 12.29 14.22 -1.90
CA ARG A 20 13.65 14.49 -2.39
C ARG A 20 14.44 13.21 -2.65
N LYS A 21 14.32 12.19 -1.82
CA LYS A 21 15.22 11.01 -1.87
C LYS A 21 14.61 9.74 -2.47
N TYR A 22 13.29 9.56 -2.43
CA TYR A 22 12.65 8.27 -2.72
C TYR A 22 11.56 8.35 -3.78
N TRP A 23 10.66 9.32 -3.69
CA TRP A 23 9.56 9.48 -4.66
C TRP A 23 10.08 9.50 -6.10
N GLU A 24 9.55 8.60 -6.93
CA GLU A 24 9.93 8.38 -8.34
C GLU A 24 11.44 8.19 -8.60
N LYS A 25 12.21 7.81 -7.58
CA LYS A 25 13.68 7.65 -7.69
C LYS A 25 14.14 6.24 -7.33
N LYS A 26 13.68 5.72 -6.19
CA LYS A 26 14.07 4.40 -5.71
C LYS A 26 13.05 3.82 -4.72
N PRO A 27 12.92 2.48 -4.67
CA PRO A 27 12.03 1.83 -3.71
C PRO A 27 12.46 2.09 -2.27
N LEU A 28 11.48 2.09 -1.37
CA LEU A 28 11.67 2.23 0.08
C LEU A 28 10.73 1.26 0.79
N LEU A 29 11.28 0.37 1.62
CA LEU A 29 10.51 -0.48 2.51
C LEU A 29 10.27 0.25 3.84
N ILE A 30 9.01 0.53 4.17
CA ILE A 30 8.61 1.08 5.47
C ILE A 30 7.94 -0.03 6.27
N ARG A 31 8.65 -0.56 7.27
CA ARG A 31 8.11 -1.59 8.16
C ARG A 31 7.12 -0.96 9.13
N ALA A 32 5.97 -1.61 9.33
CA ALA A 32 4.92 -1.14 10.24
C ALA A 32 4.50 0.33 10.00
N ALA A 33 4.34 0.72 8.72
CA ALA A 33 3.91 2.07 8.34
C ALA A 33 2.57 2.46 8.97
N ILE A 34 1.67 1.48 9.12
CA ILE A 34 0.39 1.60 9.82
C ILE A 34 0.39 0.56 10.95
N PRO A 35 0.79 0.93 12.18
CA PRO A 35 0.80 0.01 13.31
C PRO A 35 -0.59 -0.54 13.60
N GLY A 36 -0.68 -1.85 13.85
CA GLY A 36 -1.96 -2.49 14.17
C GLY A 36 -2.96 -2.56 13.00
N PHE A 37 -2.50 -2.42 11.76
CA PHE A 37 -3.37 -2.55 10.58
C PHE A 37 -4.09 -3.89 10.56
N THR A 38 -5.41 -3.83 10.43
CA THR A 38 -6.29 -4.97 10.16
C THR A 38 -6.82 -4.88 8.73
N PRO A 39 -6.99 -6.01 8.01
CA PRO A 39 -7.63 -6.01 6.70
C PRO A 39 -9.01 -5.33 6.73
N LEU A 40 -9.35 -4.58 5.67
CA LEU A 40 -10.65 -3.93 5.53
C LEU A 40 -11.77 -4.91 5.16
N LEU A 41 -11.40 -5.99 4.48
CA LEU A 41 -12.28 -7.06 4.04
C LEU A 41 -11.62 -8.39 4.37
N ASP A 42 -12.43 -9.38 4.72
CA ASP A 42 -11.98 -10.77 4.75
C ASP A 42 -11.89 -11.37 3.34
N ARG A 43 -11.50 -12.64 3.26
CA ARG A 43 -11.33 -13.34 1.99
C ARG A 43 -12.66 -13.50 1.23
N ALA A 44 -13.75 -13.81 1.92
CA ALA A 44 -15.04 -14.03 1.27
C ALA A 44 -15.57 -12.71 0.71
N GLU A 45 -15.52 -11.66 1.52
CA GLU A 45 -15.94 -10.31 1.13
C GLU A 45 -15.13 -9.78 -0.08
N LEU A 46 -13.81 -10.05 -0.12
CA LEU A 46 -12.98 -9.67 -1.26
C LEU A 46 -13.36 -10.41 -2.55
N ILE A 47 -13.74 -11.69 -2.46
CA ILE A 47 -14.17 -12.47 -3.62
C ILE A 47 -15.55 -12.01 -4.11
N ASP A 48 -16.47 -11.74 -3.19
CA ASP A 48 -17.78 -11.20 -3.53
C ASP A 48 -17.66 -9.83 -4.22
N LEU A 49 -16.75 -8.97 -3.75
CA LEU A 49 -16.44 -7.70 -4.41
C LEU A 49 -15.85 -7.90 -5.81
N ALA A 50 -14.91 -8.83 -5.96
CA ALA A 50 -14.25 -9.10 -7.24
C ALA A 50 -15.17 -9.70 -8.31
N ALA A 51 -16.34 -10.23 -7.91
CA ALA A 51 -17.34 -10.83 -8.79
C ALA A 51 -18.39 -9.82 -9.31
N GLN A 52 -18.35 -8.56 -8.87
CA GLN A 52 -19.29 -7.52 -9.33
C GLN A 52 -18.92 -7.06 -10.75
N ASP A 53 -19.94 -6.88 -11.61
CA ASP A 53 -19.77 -6.56 -13.03
C ASP A 53 -19.04 -5.23 -13.28
N ASP A 54 -19.15 -4.27 -12.35
CA ASP A 54 -18.54 -2.95 -12.42
C ASP A 54 -17.14 -2.87 -11.76
N VAL A 55 -16.65 -3.98 -11.20
CA VAL A 55 -15.36 -4.06 -10.50
C VAL A 55 -14.31 -4.72 -11.40
N GLU A 56 -13.25 -3.97 -11.72
CA GLU A 56 -12.09 -4.53 -12.42
C GLU A 56 -11.31 -5.48 -11.50
N SER A 57 -11.29 -6.77 -11.84
CA SER A 57 -10.57 -7.81 -11.11
C SER A 57 -9.78 -8.73 -12.06
N ARG A 58 -8.78 -9.45 -11.52
CA ARG A 58 -8.03 -10.47 -12.28
C ARG A 58 -7.61 -11.63 -11.39
N MET A 59 -7.71 -12.84 -11.91
CA MET A 59 -7.15 -14.04 -11.27
C MET A 59 -5.81 -14.37 -11.94
N VAL A 60 -4.75 -14.41 -11.14
CA VAL A 60 -3.40 -14.81 -11.60
C VAL A 60 -3.14 -16.21 -11.08
N VAL A 61 -2.93 -17.15 -12.00
CA VAL A 61 -2.58 -18.53 -11.68
C VAL A 61 -1.20 -18.83 -12.27
N GLN A 62 -0.39 -19.59 -11.55
CA GLN A 62 0.83 -20.13 -12.11
C GLN A 62 0.44 -21.24 -13.10
N ALA A 63 0.71 -21.03 -14.39
CA ALA A 63 0.61 -22.12 -15.35
C ALA A 63 1.66 -23.18 -15.01
N GLN A 64 1.25 -24.43 -14.86
CA GLN A 64 2.20 -25.54 -14.83
C GLN A 64 2.88 -25.63 -16.20
N ALA A 65 4.21 -25.67 -16.20
CA ALA A 65 5.03 -25.87 -17.38
C ALA A 65 4.99 -27.34 -17.83
#